data_AF-A0A494T790-F1
#
_entry.id   AF-A0A494T790-F1
#
_cell.length_a   1.000
_cell.length_b   1.000
_cell.length_c   1.000
_cell.angle_alpha   90.00
_cell.angle_beta   90.00
_cell.angle_gamma   90.00
#
_symmetry.space_group_name_H-M   'P 1'
#
loop_
_entity.id
_entity.type
_entity.pdbx_description
1 polymer ?
#
loop_
_entity_poly.entity_id
_entity_poly.type
_entity_poly.pdbx_seq_one_letter_code
_entity_poly.pdbx_strand_id
1 'polypeptide(L)' 'MPDFEALVRAHGDWLAFLATILQREGIVSNDELARALSEFASLTVIDRPEEGRILAFWAAYLQDTSVALRDIPSVH' A
#
# COMPACT_ATOMS: atom_id res chain seq x y z
N MET A 1 20.44 -7.81 -4.69
CA MET A 1 21.19 -6.81 -3.89
C MET A 1 20.34 -6.53 -2.66
N PRO A 2 20.77 -6.91 -1.45
CA PRO A 2 19.90 -6.96 -0.27
C PRO A 2 19.29 -5.60 0.14
N ASP A 3 19.88 -4.47 -0.26
CA ASP A 3 19.41 -3.14 0.13
C ASP A 3 18.18 -2.64 -0.64
N PHE A 4 18.01 -3.04 -1.90
CA PHE A 4 16.91 -2.53 -2.72
C PHE A 4 15.55 -3.11 -2.28
N GLU A 5 15.49 -4.42 -2.04
CA GLU A 5 14.29 -5.08 -1.53
C GLU A 5 13.92 -4.59 -0.13
N ALA A 6 14.92 -4.39 0.73
CA ALA A 6 14.72 -3.81 2.06
C ALA A 6 14.15 -2.39 1.97
N LEU A 7 14.66 -1.58 1.03
CA LEU A 7 14.16 -0.23 0.79
C LEU A 7 12.72 -0.23 0.27
N VAL A 8 12.42 -1.08 -0.72
CA VAL A 8 11.06 -1.23 -1.26
C VAL A 8 10.07 -1.63 -0.17
N ARG A 9 10.47 -2.56 0.73
CA ARG A 9 9.63 -2.96 1.85
C ARG A 9 9.44 -1.82 2.86
N ALA A 10 10.51 -1.17 3.29
CA ALA A 10 10.43 -0.08 4.28
C ALA A 10 9.53 1.07 3.81
N HIS A 11 9.55 1.39 2.51
CA HIS A 11 8.63 2.39 1.94
C HIS A 11 7.17 1.89 1.89
N GLY A 12 6.96 0.61 1.61
CA GLY A 12 5.64 -0.02 1.70
C GLY A 12 5.06 0.02 3.11
N ASP A 13 5.88 -0.28 4.12
CA ASP A 13 5.50 -0.22 5.53
C ASP A 13 5.12 1.20 5.96
N TRP A 14 5.91 2.20 5.55
CA TRP A 14 5.60 3.60 5.77
C TRP A 14 4.29 4.02 5.10
N LEU A 15 4.06 3.57 3.86
CA LEU A 15 2.82 3.85 3.13
C LEU A 15 1.60 3.23 3.83
N ALA A 16 1.71 2.00 4.34
CA ALA A 16 0.65 1.35 5.10
C ALA A 16 0.34 2.08 6.42
N PHE A 17 1.38 2.58 7.11
CA PHE A 17 1.20 3.41 8.29
C PHE A 17 0.48 4.72 7.96
N LEU A 18 0.86 5.40 6.88
CA LEU A 18 0.20 6.62 6.43
C LEU A 18 -1.26 6.36 6.05
N ALA A 19 -1.54 5.28 5.32
CA ALA A 19 -2.89 4.87 4.95
C ALA A 19 -3.79 4.70 6.19
N THR A 20 -3.26 4.05 7.22
CA THR A 20 -3.95 3.86 8.51
C THR A 20 -4.30 5.19 9.18
N ILE A 21 -3.38 6.16 9.16
CA ILE A 21 -3.65 7.51 9.69
C ILE A 21 -4.77 8.17 8.88
N LEU A 22 -4.65 8.19 7.55
CA LEU A 22 -5.62 8.84 6.68
C LEU A 22 -7.03 8.25 6.82
N GLN A 23 -7.14 6.93 6.96
CA GLN A 23 -8.40 6.27 7.22
C GLN A 23 -8.97 6.64 8.58
N ARG A 24 -8.14 6.69 9.63
CA ARG A 24 -8.58 7.09 10.97
C ARG A 24 -9.09 8.53 11.01
N GLU A 25 -8.47 9.43 10.25
CA GLU A 25 -8.92 10.82 10.11
C GLU A 25 -10.09 10.99 9.14
N GLY A 26 -10.61 9.89 8.54
CA GLY A 26 -11.76 9.91 7.64
C GLY A 26 -11.50 10.54 6.27
N ILE A 27 -10.24 10.61 5.84
CA ILE A 27 -9.84 11.29 4.59
C ILE A 27 -10.01 10.36 3.38
N VAL A 28 -9.50 9.12 3.47
CA VAL A 28 -9.57 8.10 2.42
C VAL A 28 -9.52 6.72 3.08
N SER A 29 -10.27 5.76 2.56
CA SER A 29 -10.19 4.37 3.07
C SER A 29 -8.95 3.66 2.54
N ASN A 30 -8.43 2.67 3.28
CA ASN A 30 -7.31 1.84 2.80
C ASN A 30 -7.63 1.18 1.45
N ASP A 31 -8.87 0.73 1.24
CA ASP A 31 -9.30 0.07 0.00
C ASP A 31 -9.30 1.06 -1.19
N GLU A 32 -9.76 2.30 -0.97
CA GLU A 32 -9.75 3.35 -1.98
C GLU A 32 -8.31 3.76 -2.34
N LEU A 33 -7.43 3.91 -1.34
CA LEU A 33 -6.03 4.22 -1.57
C LEU A 33 -5.30 3.09 -2.30
N ALA A 34 -5.54 1.84 -1.93
CA ALA A 34 -4.94 0.68 -2.60
C ALA A 34 -5.40 0.58 -4.07
N ARG A 35 -6.68 0.85 -4.33
CA ARG A 35 -7.21 0.90 -5.69
C ARG A 35 -6.56 2.00 -6.52
N ALA A 36 -6.47 3.22 -5.99
CA ALA A 36 -5.81 4.34 -6.66
C ALA A 36 -4.35 4.01 -6.99
N LEU A 37 -3.64 3.37 -6.07
CA LEU A 37 -2.26 2.94 -6.27
C LEU A 37 -2.14 1.85 -7.35
N SER A 38 -3.06 0.90 -7.40
CA SER A 38 -3.11 -0.12 -8.45
C SER A 38 -3.40 0.46 -9.84
N GLU A 39 -4.28 1.46 -9.93
CA GLU A 39 -4.56 2.18 -11.18
C GLU A 39 -3.32 2.95 -11.63
N PHE A 40 -2.65 3.64 -10.72
CA PHE A 40 -1.41 4.35 -11.02
C PHE A 40 -0.26 3.40 -11.42
N ALA A 41 -0.16 2.23 -10.81
CA ALA A 41 0.77 1.18 -11.20
C ALA A 41 0.55 0.73 -12.66
N SER A 42 -0.71 0.56 -13.05
CA SER A 42 -1.11 0.13 -14.40
C SER A 42 -0.78 1.17 -15.47
N LEU A 43 -0.83 2.45 -15.12
CA LEU A 43 -0.36 3.53 -16.00
C LEU A 43 1.17 3.59 -16.05
N THR A 44 1.83 3.44 -14.89
CA THR A 44 3.28 3.58 -14.78
C THR A 44 4.03 2.46 -15.48
N VAL A 45 3.51 1.23 -15.47
CA VAL A 45 4.17 0.05 -16.06
C VAL A 45 4.39 0.19 -17.57
N ILE A 46 3.61 1.05 -18.25
CA ILE A 46 3.70 1.29 -19.69
C ILE A 46 5.08 1.87 -20.05
N ASP A 47 5.56 2.85 -19.30
CA ASP A 47 6.82 3.55 -19.56
C ASP A 47 7.95 3.13 -18.61
N ARG A 48 7.60 2.70 -17.39
CA ARG A 48 8.52 2.41 -16.29
C ARG A 48 8.13 1.08 -15.62
N PRO A 49 8.48 -0.07 -16.23
CA PRO A 49 7.94 -1.37 -15.82
C PRO A 49 8.36 -1.81 -14.42
N GLU A 50 9.58 -1.48 -13.97
CA GLU A 50 10.05 -1.83 -12.62
C GLU A 50 9.33 -1.02 -11.55
N GLU A 51 9.16 0.29 -11.77
CA GLU A 51 8.40 1.16 -10.86
C GLU A 51 6.93 0.73 -10.79
N GLY A 52 6.32 0.40 -11.94
CA GLY A 52 4.95 -0.12 -11.98
C GLY A 52 4.77 -1.39 -11.15
N ARG A 53 5.74 -2.30 -11.17
CA ARG A 53 5.71 -3.52 -10.34
C ARG A 53 5.82 -3.23 -8.84
N ILE A 54 6.65 -2.25 -8.45
CA ILE A 54 6.79 -1.83 -7.05
C ILE A 54 5.48 -1.20 -6.55
N LEU A 55 4.86 -0.35 -7.36
CA LEU A 55 3.57 0.27 -7.03
C LEU A 55 2.46 -0.78 -6.91
N ALA A 56 2.41 -1.75 -7.83
CA ALA A 56 1.46 -2.86 -7.76
C ALA A 56 1.68 -3.73 -6.51
N PHE A 57 2.94 -3.99 -6.15
CA PHE A 57 3.30 -4.69 -4.92
C PHE A 57 2.76 -3.96 -3.68
N TRP A 58 2.98 -2.65 -3.58
CA TRP A 58 2.45 -1.86 -2.47
C TRP A 58 0.92 -1.79 -2.45
N ALA A 59 0.25 -1.75 -3.61
CA ALA A 59 -1.21 -1.79 -3.68
C ALA A 59 -1.79 -3.09 -3.10
N ALA A 60 -1.20 -4.24 -3.46
CA ALA A 60 -1.57 -5.53 -2.87
C ALA A 60 -1.28 -5.56 -1.36
N TYR A 61 -0.11 -5.05 -0.95
CA TYR A 61 0.27 -4.98 0.47
C TYR A 61 -0.70 -4.17 1.33
N LEU A 62 -1.20 -3.04 0.80
CA LEU A 62 -2.22 -2.23 1.48
C LEU A 62 -3.55 -2.97 1.63
N GLN A 63 -3.97 -3.74 0.62
CA GLN A 63 -5.17 -4.58 0.71
C GLN A 63 -5.03 -5.64 1.80
N ASP A 64 -3.89 -6.33 1.84
CA ASP A 64 -3.62 -7.36 2.85
C ASP A 64 -3.57 -6.78 4.26
N THR A 65 -2.98 -5.59 4.43
CA THR A 65 -2.90 -4.90 5.73
C THR A 65 -4.27 -4.39 6.19
N SER A 66 -5.10 -3.90 5.26
CA SER A 66 -6.49 -3.51 5.54
C SER A 66 -7.29 -4.68 6.12
N VAL A 67 -7.14 -5.87 5.52
CA VAL A 67 -7.77 -7.11 6.01
C VAL A 67 -7.26 -7.47 7.41
N ALA A 68 -5.93 -7.47 7.61
CA ALA A 68 -5.33 -7.82 8.90
C ALA A 68 -5.77 -6.89 10.04
N LEU A 69 -5.89 -5.58 9.80
CA LEU A 69 -6.34 -4.60 10.80
C LEU A 69 -7.83 -4.73 11.11
N ARG A 70 -8.65 -5.14 10.14
CA ARG A 70 -10.10 -5.35 10.33
C ARG A 70 -10.39 -6.55 11.22
N ASP A 71 -9.51 -7.54 11.22
CA ASP A 71 -9.64 -8.80 11.98
C ASP A 71 -9.09 -8.69 13.42
N ILE A 72 -8.51 -7.55 13.82
CA ILE A 72 -8.10 -7.33 15.22
C ILE A 72 -9.37 -7.12 16.07
N PRO A 73 -9.64 -7.96 17.09
CA PRO A 73 -10.81 -7.78 17.94
C PRO A 73 -10.74 -6.44 18.66
N SER A 74 -11.80 -5.65 18.56
CA SER A 74 -11.96 -4.41 19.32
C SER A 74 -11.93 -4.75 20.81
N VAL A 75 -10.82 -4.45 21.50
CA VAL A 75 -10.79 -4.47 22.97
C VAL A 75 -11.50 -3.20 23.43
N HIS A 76 -12.73 -3.38 23.91
CA HIS A 76 -13.52 -2.35 24.60
C HIS A 76 -12.96 -2.07 25.99
#